data_AF-A0A0F9W9E1-F1
#
_entry.id   AF-A0A0F9W9E1-F1
#
_cell.length_a   1.000
_cell.length_b   1.000
_cell.length_c   1.000
_cell.angle_alpha   90.00
_cell.angle_beta   90.00
_cell.angle_gamma   90.00
#
_symmetry.space_group_name_H-M   'P 1'
#
loop_
_entity.id
_entity.type
_entity.pdbx_description
1 polymer ?
#
loop_
_entity_poly.entity_id
_entity_poly.type
_entity_poly.pdbx_seq_one_letter_code
_entity_poly.pdbx_strand_id
1 'polypeptide(L)'
;MKQFLTHERDTVGDYQRRLLQHIPIGIIMGIPLLGLPVLWLFVRYEENEDKHVLDEAWKDYAGAITGAIMTAIVAVILAILWLAGVI
;
A
#
# COMPACT_ATOMS: atom_id res chain seq x y z
N MET A 1 3.02 -30.97 22.08
CA MET A 1 2.45 -29.62 21.89
C MET A 1 3.24 -28.95 20.78
N LYS A 2 2.67 -28.88 19.56
CA LYS A 2 3.32 -28.28 18.40
C LYS A 2 2.99 -26.79 18.37
N GLN A 3 3.95 -25.97 18.78
CA GLN A 3 3.94 -24.52 18.71
C GLN A 3 4.31 -24.09 17.28
N PHE A 4 3.45 -24.40 16.31
CA PHE A 4 3.75 -24.25 14.87
C PHE A 4 2.92 -23.19 14.15
N LEU A 5 2.07 -22.42 14.83
CA LEU A 5 1.20 -21.42 14.19
C LEU A 5 1.00 -20.16 15.05
N THR A 6 2.08 -19.64 15.61
CA THR A 6 2.11 -18.23 16.04
C THR A 6 3.15 -17.57 15.17
N HIS A 7 2.72 -16.73 14.24
CA HIS A 7 3.65 -15.90 13.49
C HIS A 7 4.36 -15.00 14.50
N GLU A 8 5.70 -15.01 14.52
CA GLU A 8 6.53 -14.10 15.34
C GLU A 8 6.28 -12.60 15.01
N ARG A 9 5.36 -12.29 14.09
CA ARG A 9 5.14 -10.98 13.48
C ARG A 9 4.11 -10.12 14.17
N ASP A 10 3.18 -10.63 14.99
CA ASP A 10 2.27 -9.77 15.77
C ASP A 10 2.96 -9.19 17.02
N THR A 11 4.05 -8.48 16.78
CA THR A 11 4.77 -7.70 17.78
C THR A 11 4.37 -6.24 17.67
N VAL A 12 4.54 -5.48 18.75
CA VAL A 12 4.32 -4.03 18.75
C VAL A 12 5.15 -3.40 17.63
N GLY A 13 4.49 -2.86 16.59
CA GLY A 13 5.17 -2.24 15.44
C GLY A 13 4.90 -2.89 14.08
N ASP A 14 4.29 -4.08 14.03
CA ASP A 14 4.03 -4.81 12.78
C ASP A 14 3.18 -4.01 11.79
N TYR A 15 2.08 -3.43 12.29
CA TYR A 15 1.21 -2.57 11.50
C TYR A 15 1.98 -1.41 10.87
N GLN A 16 2.78 -0.69 11.65
CA GLN A 16 3.56 0.45 11.15
C GLN A 16 4.57 0.00 10.09
N ARG A 17 5.23 -1.14 10.31
CA ARG A 17 6.21 -1.68 9.37
C ARG A 17 5.57 -2.08 8.04
N ARG A 18 4.45 -2.81 8.09
CA ARG A 18 3.70 -3.25 6.91
C ARG A 18 3.09 -2.08 6.16
N LEU A 19 2.56 -1.10 6.88
CA LEU A 19 2.08 0.15 6.30
C LEU A 19 3.20 0.84 5.51
N LEU A 20 4.39 1.01 6.12
CA LEU A 20 5.54 1.64 5.44
C LEU A 20 6.05 0.84 4.24
N GLN A 21 6.00 -0.50 4.31
CA GLN A 21 6.42 -1.38 3.22
C GLN A 21 5.52 -1.27 1.99
N HIS A 22 4.24 -0.96 2.17
CA HIS A 22 3.25 -0.89 1.09
C HIS A 22 3.02 0.53 0.55
N ILE A 23 3.64 1.56 1.14
CA ILE A 23 3.60 2.93 0.57
C ILE A 23 4.14 2.97 -0.87
N PRO A 24 5.30 2.37 -1.22
CA PRO A 24 5.82 2.45 -2.58
C PRO A 24 4.87 1.87 -3.64
N ILE A 25 4.22 0.73 -3.38
CA ILE A 25 3.25 0.15 -4.32
C ILE A 25 2.00 1.04 -4.41
N GLY A 26 1.58 1.63 -3.30
CA GLY A 26 0.54 2.64 -3.24
C GLY A 26 0.83 3.86 -4.12
N ILE A 27 2.09 4.34 -4.10
CA ILE A 27 2.51 5.47 -4.94
C ILE A 27 2.31 5.15 -6.42
N ILE A 28 2.73 3.95 -6.84
CA ILE A 28 2.58 3.45 -8.21
C ILE A 28 1.09 3.32 -8.57
N MET A 29 0.26 2.82 -7.66
CA MET A 29 -1.19 2.73 -7.85
C MET A 29 -1.85 4.10 -8.04
N GLY A 30 -1.29 5.17 -7.47
CA GLY A 30 -1.80 6.53 -7.63
C GLY A 30 -1.50 7.16 -9.00
N ILE A 31 -0.68 6.52 -9.85
CA ILE A 31 -0.32 7.06 -11.17
C ILE A 31 -1.49 6.84 -12.16
N PRO A 32 -1.99 7.90 -12.84
CA PRO A 32 -3.02 7.76 -13.85
C PRO A 32 -2.62 6.74 -14.94
N LEU A 33 -3.59 5.97 -15.44
CA LEU A 33 -3.44 4.90 -16.46
C LEU A 33 -2.68 3.64 -16.00
N LEU A 34 -1.67 3.76 -15.13
CA LEU A 34 -0.92 2.62 -14.58
C LEU A 34 -1.53 2.04 -13.31
N GLY A 35 -2.33 2.84 -12.59
CA GLY A 35 -2.83 2.48 -11.27
C GLY A 35 -3.78 1.29 -11.22
N LEU A 36 -4.74 1.22 -12.16
CA LEU A 36 -5.76 0.17 -12.20
C LEU A 36 -5.19 -1.26 -12.33
N PRO A 37 -4.29 -1.56 -13.29
CA PRO A 37 -3.72 -2.90 -13.39
C PRO A 37 -2.86 -3.27 -12.18
N VAL A 38 -2.14 -2.31 -11.59
CA VAL A 38 -1.32 -2.53 -10.40
C VAL A 38 -2.19 -2.80 -9.17
N LEU A 39 -3.26 -2.04 -8.98
CA LEU A 39 -4.25 -2.27 -7.92
C LEU A 39 -4.85 -3.67 -8.04
N TRP A 40 -5.24 -4.07 -9.24
CA TRP A 40 -5.83 -5.40 -9.46
C TRP A 40 -4.85 -6.53 -9.12
N LEU A 41 -3.58 -6.41 -9.56
CA LEU A 41 -2.55 -7.40 -9.25
C LEU A 41 -2.26 -7.45 -7.75
N PHE A 42 -2.17 -6.29 -7.10
CA PHE A 42 -1.91 -6.18 -5.67
C PHE A 42 -3.04 -6.81 -4.85
N VAL A 43 -4.30 -6.43 -5.09
CA VAL A 43 -5.45 -7.01 -4.36
C VAL A 43 -5.51 -8.52 -4.58
N ARG A 44 -5.29 -9.00 -5.81
CA ARG A 44 -5.24 -10.44 -6.11
C ARG A 44 -4.14 -11.17 -5.35
N TYR A 45 -2.98 -10.54 -5.21
CA TYR A 45 -1.83 -11.10 -4.48
C TYR A 45 -2.12 -11.18 -2.99
N GLU A 46 -2.54 -10.07 -2.38
CA GLU A 46 -2.80 -9.98 -0.94
C GLU A 46 -3.96 -10.88 -0.49
N GLU A 47 -5.08 -10.90 -1.23
CA GLU A 47 -6.19 -11.82 -0.92
C GLU A 47 -5.78 -13.31 -1.04
N ASN A 48 -4.77 -13.62 -1.86
CA ASN A 48 -4.25 -14.96 -1.99
C ASN A 48 -3.32 -15.31 -0.82
N GLU A 49 -2.43 -14.39 -0.43
CA GLU A 49 -1.58 -14.57 0.76
C GLU A 49 -2.44 -14.70 2.02
N ASP A 50 -3.47 -13.86 2.19
CA ASP A 50 -4.36 -13.89 3.35
C ASP A 50 -5.12 -15.23 3.46
N LYS A 51 -5.57 -15.81 2.34
CA LYS A 51 -6.22 -17.13 2.33
C LYS A 51 -5.28 -18.28 2.74
N HIS A 52 -3.98 -18.14 2.49
CA HIS A 52 -3.00 -19.20 2.73
C HIS A 52 -2.29 -19.06 4.08
N VAL A 53 -2.08 -17.82 4.54
CA VAL A 53 -1.21 -17.49 5.67
C VAL A 53 -1.97 -16.80 6.81
N LEU A 54 -3.25 -16.41 6.59
CA LEU A 54 -4.05 -15.61 7.54
C LEU A 54 -3.27 -14.36 7.96
N ASP A 55 -2.77 -13.67 6.95
CA ASP A 55 -1.75 -12.66 7.05
C ASP A 55 -2.31 -11.30 7.51
N GLU A 56 -3.62 -11.07 7.51
CA GLU A 56 -4.23 -9.76 7.78
C GLU A 56 -3.95 -8.70 6.70
N ALA A 57 -4.26 -9.03 5.44
CA ALA A 57 -4.06 -8.19 4.26
C ALA A 57 -4.58 -6.73 4.37
N TRP A 58 -5.50 -6.45 5.30
CA TRP A 58 -5.97 -5.09 5.56
C TRP A 58 -4.85 -4.12 6.00
N LYS A 59 -3.79 -4.62 6.67
CA LYS A 59 -2.63 -3.80 7.06
C LYS A 59 -1.86 -3.33 5.83
N ASP A 60 -1.79 -4.16 4.79
CA ASP A 60 -1.09 -3.85 3.53
C ASP A 60 -1.92 -2.93 2.65
N TYR A 61 -3.24 -3.14 2.62
CA TYR A 61 -4.17 -2.19 2.01
C TYR A 61 -4.03 -0.79 2.61
N ALA A 62 -3.87 -0.67 3.93
CA ALA A 62 -3.67 0.62 4.58
C ALA A 62 -2.39 1.33 4.09
N GLY A 63 -1.28 0.59 3.92
CA GLY A 63 -0.05 1.14 3.35
C GLY A 63 -0.19 1.55 1.88
N ALA A 64 -0.84 0.72 1.07
CA ALA A 64 -1.09 1.04 -0.33
C ALA A 64 -2.00 2.27 -0.50
N ILE A 65 -3.06 2.39 0.30
CA ILE A 65 -3.93 3.57 0.32
C ILE A 65 -3.14 4.82 0.72
N THR A 66 -2.29 4.72 1.74
CA THR A 66 -1.43 5.82 2.18
C THR A 66 -0.54 6.32 1.04
N GLY A 67 0.12 5.40 0.32
CA GLY A 67 0.93 5.76 -0.85
C GLY A 67 0.11 6.41 -1.98
N ALA A 68 -1.10 5.91 -2.26
CA ALA A 68 -1.96 6.47 -3.30
C ALA A 68 -2.41 7.91 -2.96
N ILE A 69 -2.74 8.18 -1.70
CA ILE A 69 -3.07 9.52 -1.21
C ILE A 69 -1.87 10.45 -1.35
N MET A 70 -0.66 9.98 -1.02
CA MET A 70 0.57 10.77 -1.22
C MET A 70 0.75 11.17 -2.68
N THR A 71 0.53 10.25 -3.63
CA THR A 71 0.59 10.56 -5.07
C THR A 71 -0.44 11.62 -5.46
N ALA A 72 -1.67 11.52 -4.96
CA ALA A 72 -2.71 12.51 -5.23
C ALA A 72 -2.33 13.91 -4.70
N ILE A 73 -1.80 14.01 -3.48
CA ILE A 73 -1.33 15.28 -2.91
C ILE A 73 -0.21 15.87 -3.76
N VAL A 74 0.80 15.07 -4.12
CA VAL A 74 1.92 15.52 -4.96
C VAL A 74 1.40 16.00 -6.32
N ALA A 75 0.49 15.26 -6.95
CA ALA A 75 -0.10 15.64 -8.23
C ALA A 75 -0.86 16.98 -8.14
N VAL A 76 -1.63 17.20 -7.08
CA VAL A 76 -2.32 18.48 -6.84
C VAL A 76 -1.33 19.62 -6.65
N ILE A 77 -0.27 19.43 -5.86
CA ILE A 77 0.76 20.45 -5.66
C ILE A 77 1.44 20.80 -6.99
N LEU A 78 1.83 19.80 -7.78
CA LEU A 78 2.44 20.02 -9.10
C LEU A 78 1.49 20.76 -10.05
N ALA A 79 0.20 20.41 -10.05
CA ALA A 79 -0.79 21.11 -10.86
C ALA A 79 -0.94 22.58 -10.46
N ILE A 80 -0.94 22.89 -9.16
CA ILE A 80 -0.99 24.27 -8.65
C ILE A 80 0.26 25.05 -9.07
N LEU A 81 1.46 24.47 -8.90
CA LEU A 81 2.72 25.11 -9.28
C LEU A 81 2.78 25.39 -10.79
N TRP A 82 2.25 24.47 -11.60
CA TRP A 82 2.14 24.64 -13.04
C TRP A 82 1.18 25.77 -13.42
N LEU A 83 -0.01 25.80 -12.83
CA LEU A 83 -0.98 26.87 -13.05
C LEU A 83 -0.48 28.24 -12.57
N ALA A 84 0.38 28.28 -11.56
CA ALA A 84 1.02 29.48 -11.06
C ALA A 84 2.23 29.94 -11.92
N GLY A 85 2.64 29.15 -12.91
CA GLY A 85 3.79 29.46 -13.78
C GLY A 85 5.16 29.32 -13.10
N VAL A 86 5.24 28.55 -12.00
CA VAL A 86 6.50 28.26 -11.30
C VAL A 86 7.28 27.16 -12.01
N ILE A 87 6.56 26.19 -12.57
CA ILE A 87 7.06 25.10 -13.41
C ILE A 87 6.24 25.04 -14.70
#